data_AF-A0A840WJ32-F1
#
_entry.id   AF-A0A840WJ32-F1
#
_cell.length_a   1.000
_cell.length_b   1.000
_cell.length_c   1.000
_cell.angle_alpha   90.00
_cell.angle_beta   90.00
_cell.angle_gamma   90.00
#
_symmetry.space_group_name_H-M   'P 1'
#
loop_
_entity.id
_entity.type
_entity.pdbx_description
1 polymer ?
#
loop_
_entity_poly.entity_id
_entity_poly.type
_entity_poly.pdbx_seq_one_letter_code
_entity_poly.pdbx_strand_id
1 'polypeptide(L)'
;MGSVSFTIDARNSGGVEVSFRSNTSSGTLYFDGMASPGNPANYTNNELPSGPYAFQIRNQDGFQNISTHVSPNSLTVDGKPVEFQFVTHAEDEDHFDQMVLYFDL
;
A
#
# COMPACT_ATOMS: atom_id res chain seq x y z
N MET A 1 -3.84 7.28 20.89
CA MET A 1 -4.56 6.78 19.71
C MET A 1 -3.91 7.44 18.53
N GLY A 2 -3.40 6.65 17.60
CA GLY A 2 -2.77 7.16 16.39
C GLY A 2 -3.75 7.20 15.22
N SER A 3 -3.28 7.75 14.12
CA SER A 3 -4.04 7.91 12.88
C SER A 3 -3.24 7.45 11.68
N VAL A 4 -3.94 6.85 10.71
CA VAL A 4 -3.39 6.47 9.41
C VAL A 4 -4.37 6.87 8.32
N SER A 5 -3.85 7.49 7.27
CA SER A 5 -4.57 7.64 6.01
C SER A 5 -3.66 7.32 4.83
N PHE A 6 -4.21 6.70 3.79
CA PHE A 6 -3.50 6.49 2.55
C PHE A 6 -4.42 6.50 1.34
N THR A 7 -3.83 6.85 0.21
CA THR A 7 -4.41 6.72 -1.12
C THR A 7 -3.38 6.07 -2.02
N ILE A 8 -3.73 4.94 -2.64
CA ILE A 8 -2.91 4.23 -3.61
C ILE A 8 -3.63 4.22 -4.95
N ASP A 9 -2.97 4.77 -5.98
CA ASP A 9 -3.49 4.80 -7.34
C ASP A 9 -2.70 3.81 -8.21
N ALA A 10 -3.38 2.83 -8.79
CA ALA A 10 -2.76 1.88 -9.70
C ALA A 10 -2.97 2.35 -11.13
N ARG A 11 -1.87 2.60 -11.85
CA ARG A 11 -1.91 2.97 -13.28
C ARG A 11 -1.67 1.79 -14.22
N ASN A 12 -1.27 0.65 -13.67
CA ASN A 12 -1.12 -0.58 -14.40
C ASN A 12 -2.45 -1.34 -14.55
N SER A 13 -2.58 -2.10 -15.63
CA SER A 13 -3.74 -2.95 -15.89
C SER A 13 -3.86 -4.14 -14.94
N GLY A 14 -2.76 -4.55 -14.29
CA GLY A 14 -2.72 -5.68 -13.33
C GLY A 14 -3.33 -5.38 -11.96
N GLY A 15 -3.50 -4.10 -11.62
CA GLY A 15 -3.96 -3.67 -10.30
C GLY A 15 -2.91 -3.84 -9.20
N VAL A 16 -3.13 -3.15 -8.08
CA VAL A 16 -2.24 -3.16 -6.92
C VAL A 16 -3.03 -3.56 -5.68
N GLU A 17 -2.64 -4.65 -5.05
CA GLU A 17 -3.13 -5.06 -3.74
C GLU A 17 -2.52 -4.20 -2.64
N VAL A 18 -3.35 -3.73 -1.73
CA VAL A 18 -2.94 -2.89 -0.60
C VAL A 18 -3.55 -3.47 0.67
N SER A 19 -2.71 -3.72 1.67
CA SER A 19 -3.16 -4.17 2.98
C SER A 19 -2.55 -3.36 4.11
N PHE A 20 -3.35 -3.12 5.14
CA PHE A 20 -2.93 -2.45 6.36
C PHE A 20 -3.43 -3.24 7.57
N ARG A 21 -2.51 -3.63 8.44
CA ARG A 21 -2.79 -4.49 9.60
C ARG A 21 -1.95 -4.12 10.81
N SER A 22 -2.44 -4.45 12.00
CA SER A 22 -1.59 -4.52 13.19
C SER A 22 -0.52 -5.59 12.95
N ASN A 23 0.73 -5.28 13.28
CA ASN A 23 1.86 -6.19 13.16
C ASN A 23 2.13 -6.99 14.45
N THR A 24 1.08 -7.23 15.24
CA THR A 24 1.15 -8.11 16.42
C THR A 24 0.98 -9.57 16.01
N SER A 25 1.35 -10.51 16.89
CA SER A 25 1.26 -11.95 16.64
C SER A 25 -0.15 -12.49 16.36
N SER A 26 -1.20 -11.71 16.64
CA SER A 26 -2.60 -11.98 16.28
C SER A 26 -3.15 -11.03 15.21
N GLY A 27 -2.27 -10.27 14.54
CA GLY A 27 -2.51 -9.06 13.75
C GLY A 27 -3.92 -8.83 13.20
N THR A 28 -4.62 -7.85 13.76
CA THR A 28 -5.89 -7.35 13.24
C THR A 28 -5.69 -6.71 11.87
N LEU A 29 -6.38 -7.23 10.85
CA LEU A 29 -6.48 -6.61 9.53
C LEU A 29 -7.45 -5.43 9.60
N TYR A 30 -6.99 -4.25 9.19
CA TYR A 30 -7.80 -3.03 9.19
C TYR A 30 -8.23 -2.60 7.79
N PHE A 31 -7.44 -2.93 6.77
CA PHE A 31 -7.77 -2.71 5.38
C PHE A 31 -7.16 -3.79 4.51
N ASP A 32 -7.93 -4.24 3.53
CA ASP A 32 -7.50 -5.07 2.42
C ASP A 32 -8.30 -4.64 1.19
N GLY A 33 -7.62 -4.27 0.11
CA GLY A 33 -8.25 -3.68 -1.04
C GLY A 33 -7.35 -3.67 -2.26
N MET A 34 -7.96 -3.41 -3.41
CA MET A 34 -7.28 -3.36 -4.69
C MET A 34 -7.44 -1.98 -5.31
N ALA A 35 -6.34 -1.39 -5.75
CA ALA A 35 -6.33 -0.23 -6.62
C ALA A 35 -6.27 -0.70 -8.08
N SER A 36 -6.99 -0.03 -8.98
CA SER A 36 -6.93 -0.26 -10.43
C SER A 36 -7.04 1.07 -11.18
N PRO A 37 -6.78 1.12 -12.50
CA PRO A 37 -6.86 2.38 -13.25
C PRO A 37 -8.22 3.07 -13.11
N GLY A 38 -8.19 4.31 -12.60
CA GLY A 38 -9.40 5.11 -12.34
C GLY A 38 -10.16 4.72 -11.06
N ASN A 39 -9.67 3.77 -10.27
CA ASN A 39 -10.25 3.33 -9.02
C ASN A 39 -9.16 3.17 -7.94
N PRO A 40 -8.80 4.27 -7.25
CA PRO A 40 -7.77 4.23 -6.21
C PRO A 40 -8.27 3.54 -4.93
N ALA A 41 -7.36 2.83 -4.26
CA ALA A 41 -7.59 2.31 -2.92
C ALA A 41 -7.37 3.43 -1.89
N ASN A 42 -8.39 3.70 -1.07
CA ASN A 42 -8.37 4.77 -0.07
C ASN A 42 -8.69 4.21 1.32
N TYR A 43 -7.97 4.68 2.33
CA TYR A 43 -8.22 4.33 3.72
C TYR A 43 -7.97 5.53 4.64
N THR A 44 -8.76 5.66 5.70
CA THR A 44 -8.55 6.64 6.77
C THR A 44 -9.10 6.10 8.08
N ASN A 45 -8.28 6.14 9.13
CA ASN A 45 -8.68 5.83 10.49
C ASN A 45 -7.91 6.73 11.47
N ASN A 46 -8.64 7.38 12.37
CA ASN A 46 -8.10 8.35 13.33
C ASN A 46 -8.09 7.83 14.78
N GLU A 47 -8.51 6.59 15.01
CA GLU A 47 -8.71 6.01 16.34
C GLU A 47 -8.04 4.64 16.47
N LEU A 48 -6.80 4.53 15.99
CA LEU A 48 -6.03 3.29 16.09
C LEU A 48 -5.34 3.20 17.48
N PRO A 49 -5.38 2.03 18.13
CA PRO A 49 -4.56 1.77 19.31
C PRO A 49 -3.08 1.99 19.03
N SER A 50 -2.33 2.43 20.04
CA SER A 50 -0.88 2.53 19.90
C SER A 50 -0.24 1.14 19.82
N GLY A 51 0.84 1.04 19.06
CA GLY A 51 1.54 -0.22 18.82
C GLY A 51 2.00 -0.38 17.37
N PRO A 52 2.51 -1.58 17.01
CA PRO A 52 3.15 -1.81 15.74
C PRO A 52 2.14 -2.13 14.63
N TYR A 53 2.40 -1.56 13.46
CA TYR A 53 1.59 -1.73 12.25
C TYR A 53 2.45 -2.08 11.04
N ALA A 54 1.82 -2.73 10.06
CA ALA A 54 2.40 -3.04 8.77
C ALA A 54 1.47 -2.51 7.67
N PHE A 55 2.03 -1.70 6.79
CA PHE A 55 1.43 -1.28 5.54
C PHE A 55 2.14 -2.00 4.39
N GLN A 56 1.38 -2.69 3.55
CA GLN A 56 1.90 -3.52 2.49
C GLN A 56 1.25 -3.13 1.17
N ILE A 57 2.09 -2.97 0.15
CA ILE A 57 1.69 -2.83 -1.24
C ILE A 57 2.25 -4.03 -1.99
N ARG A 58 1.41 -4.71 -2.75
CA ARG A 58 1.80 -5.80 -3.63
C ARG A 58 1.22 -5.54 -5.01
N ASN A 59 2.08 -5.52 -6.01
CA ASN A 59 1.65 -5.39 -7.38
C ASN A 59 1.69 -6.75 -8.06
N GLN A 60 0.65 -7.04 -8.83
CA GLN A 60 0.64 -8.19 -9.71
C GLN A 60 1.11 -7.72 -11.08
N ASP A 61 2.39 -7.95 -11.38
CA ASP A 61 2.90 -7.65 -12.70
C ASP A 61 2.64 -8.80 -13.64
N GLY A 62 1.77 -8.56 -14.62
CA GLY A 62 1.67 -9.39 -15.81
C GLY A 62 2.78 -9.06 -16.81
N PHE A 63 3.03 -9.97 -17.76
CA PHE A 63 3.92 -9.75 -18.90
C PHE A 63 3.76 -8.34 -19.54
N GLN A 64 4.89 -7.61 -19.71
CA GLN A 64 4.96 -6.22 -20.22
C GLN A 64 4.30 -5.13 -19.35
N ASN A 65 4.04 -5.41 -18.07
CA ASN A 65 3.54 -4.39 -17.16
C ASN A 65 4.68 -3.48 -16.67
N ILE A 66 4.97 -2.44 -17.45
CA ILE A 66 5.96 -1.41 -17.11
C ILE A 66 5.22 -0.23 -16.47
N SER A 67 5.17 -0.17 -15.14
CA SER A 67 4.73 1.02 -14.41
C SER A 67 5.93 1.68 -13.74
N THR A 68 6.44 2.75 -14.35
CA THR A 68 7.56 3.55 -13.82
C THR A 68 7.09 4.66 -12.88
N HIS A 69 5.78 4.77 -12.62
CA HIS A 69 5.25 5.91 -11.89
C HIS A 69 3.90 5.64 -11.22
N VAL A 70 3.91 5.72 -9.89
CA VAL A 70 2.72 5.74 -9.03
C VAL A 70 2.54 7.17 -8.52
N SER A 71 1.91 8.03 -9.34
CA SER A 71 1.53 9.39 -8.93
C SER A 71 0.09 9.42 -8.39
N PRO A 72 -0.22 10.17 -7.33
CA PRO A 72 0.51 10.33 -6.08
C PRO A 72 0.01 9.31 -5.06
N ASN A 73 0.84 8.30 -4.75
CA ASN A 73 0.59 7.51 -3.57
C ASN A 73 0.88 8.36 -2.33
N SER A 74 -0.01 8.33 -1.35
CA SER A 74 0.19 9.01 -0.07
C SER A 74 0.00 8.04 1.08
N LEU A 75 0.85 8.17 2.10
CA LEU A 75 0.68 7.55 3.40
C LEU A 75 0.94 8.64 4.44
N THR A 76 0.00 8.85 5.33
CA THR A 76 0.13 9.75 6.47
C THR A 76 -0.03 8.94 7.75
N VAL A 77 0.91 9.08 8.67
CA VAL A 77 0.94 8.42 9.97
C VAL A 77 1.01 9.53 11.02
N ASP A 78 0.03 9.62 11.91
CA ASP A 78 -0.07 10.69 12.92
C ASP A 78 0.07 12.10 12.36
N GLY A 79 -0.59 12.35 11.22
CA GLY A 79 -0.55 13.63 10.52
C GLY A 79 0.80 13.94 9.84
N LYS A 80 1.77 13.01 9.87
CA LYS A 80 3.07 13.16 9.22
C LYS A 80 3.11 12.35 7.92
N PRO A 81 3.52 12.95 6.79
CA PRO A 81 3.67 12.20 5.54
C PRO A 81 4.83 11.20 5.66
N VAL A 82 4.60 10.00 5.16
CA VAL A 82 5.62 8.97 4.97
C VAL A 82 5.96 8.94 3.48
N GLU A 83 7.21 9.29 3.17
CA GLU A 83 7.72 9.20 1.80
C GLU A 83 8.12 7.77 1.49
N PHE A 84 7.62 7.25 0.37
CA PHE A 84 8.03 5.96 -0.17
C PHE A 84 7.94 6.00 -1.70
N GLN A 85 8.77 5.19 -2.34
CA GLN A 85 8.70 4.95 -3.77
C GLN A 85 8.52 3.45 -3.97
N PHE A 86 7.50 3.10 -4.75
CA PHE A 86 7.27 1.74 -5.18
C PHE A 86 7.44 1.71 -6.70
N VAL A 87 8.48 1.03 -7.17
CA VAL A 87 8.80 0.87 -8.59
C VAL A 87 8.55 -0.58 -8.93
N THR A 88 7.85 -0.81 -10.04
CA THR A 88 7.44 -2.15 -10.48
C THR A 88 8.04 -2.45 -11.83
N HIS A 89 8.60 -3.64 -12.00
CA HIS A 89 9.36 -3.98 -13.20
C HIS A 89 9.17 -5.46 -13.58
N ALA A 90 8.39 -5.71 -14.62
CA ALA A 90 8.33 -7.03 -15.26
C ALA A 90 8.72 -6.95 -16.74
N GLU A 91 9.95 -7.39 -17.04
CA GLU A 91 10.47 -7.46 -18.41
C GLU A 91 10.21 -8.82 -19.09
N ASP A 92 10.11 -9.92 -18.33
CA ASP A 92 10.19 -11.28 -18.91
C ASP A 92 9.04 -12.25 -18.54
N GLU A 93 8.60 -12.32 -17.27
CA GLU A 93 7.52 -13.24 -16.79
C GLU A 93 6.61 -12.56 -15.74
N ASP A 94 5.53 -13.23 -15.31
CA ASP A 94 4.67 -12.72 -14.22
C ASP A 94 5.49 -12.63 -12.90
N HIS A 95 5.58 -11.43 -12.32
CA HIS A 95 6.28 -11.19 -11.06
C HIS A 95 5.37 -10.49 -10.05
N PHE A 96 5.65 -10.72 -8.77
CA PHE A 96 5.06 -9.95 -7.68
C PHE A 96 6.12 -9.08 -7.05
N ASP A 97 6.00 -7.77 -7.26
CA ASP A 97 6.74 -6.79 -6.51
C ASP A 97 5.99 -6.47 -5.22
N GLN A 98 6.71 -6.43 -4.10
CA GLN A 98 6.14 -6.17 -2.79
C GLN A 98 6.98 -5.18 -2.00
N MET A 99 6.31 -4.23 -1.36
CA MET A 99 6.88 -3.36 -0.34
C MET A 99 6.09 -3.53 0.96
N VAL A 100 6.80 -3.58 2.08
CA VAL A 100 6.21 -3.55 3.42
C VAL A 100 6.88 -2.47 4.24
N LEU A 101 6.08 -1.56 4.80
CA LEU A 101 6.51 -0.53 5.72
C LEU A 101 6.01 -0.88 7.12
N TYR A 102 6.92 -0.80 8.09
CA TYR A 102 6.62 -1.00 9.51
C TYR A 102 6.76 0.31 10.25
N PHE A 103 5.79 0.62 11.10
CA PHE A 103 5.77 1.82 11.92
C PHE A 103 4.94 1.59 13.19
N ASP A 104 5.15 2.44 14.18
CA ASP A 104 4.38 2.48 15.41
C ASP A 104 3.44 3.69 15.42
N LEU A 105 2.24 3.49 16.01
CA LEU A 105 1.23 4.49 16.35
C LEU A 105 1.13 4.71 17.87
#